data_AF-A0AAV8X6Q6-F1
#
_entry.id   AF-A0AAV8X6Q6-F1
#
_cell.length_a   1.000
_cell.length_b   1.000
_cell.length_c   1.000
_cell.angle_alpha   90.00
_cell.angle_beta   90.00
_cell.angle_gamma   90.00
#
_symmetry.space_group_name_H-M   'P 1'
#
loop_
_entity.id
_entity.type
_entity.pdbx_description
1 polymer ?
#
loop_
_entity_poly.entity_id
_entity_poly.type
_entity_poly.pdbx_seq_one_letter_code
_entity_poly.pdbx_strand_id
1 'polypeptide(L)'
;MNDKKWERILMDWVNCLKLCKPIQKLDDLKDGVFFSNLQKVIKKSSEIESDVLTCLFNVLNQHYPDFVIKNESHVHLSDLSQGDLSSITSLLMHYTCIYDRRDVLTSPLCHNLRQVTQVCVKNFLEKIQDCTKVTNEELVRIVESCVEEGVKVDVSSQWLSVANSPLSRTSPLQDILKTPTTKSTKLLEKDKEITRLKTELELTQDEKDNLEEDLKLQIEANKRLEKQLNQKTAEISRLRNEILALEDRTPPHYQDKDSREIQKILRTKVESLEQIIEQCDKENQELQEERDVEKAQVKSLESQCKMWLEKFIETDNKLHSLAEQSIEHENRYISLRTHCDELEALLEELRPVSHNESFIEESFQGTSNLNRRSKNFDPAPSCEDLAHSVVDVQLKDVQKENEELKVALNRAEDNSKKLKQDANRLLQDMDVLKNQRKQYKESLEESSNKLDKIMFKYNELKEIFDKLSQEHEIIIQNKEKLNKELEEALTSHNKVLMMKDNVCKELEMVKYEKRDVSEKLDVVSKELEVVTFANKKISEELEVVIREKQQICADLEKEICENRKISENIIDLSKKLNETVEGKKEVSAQLENITLERKQFSEKFEKVSQDLKKHHS
;
A
#
# COMPACT_ATOMS: atom_id res chain seq x y z
N MET A 1 29.38 -62.79 -17.43
CA MET A 1 28.35 -62.53 -16.42
C MET A 1 27.57 -63.82 -16.21
N ASN A 2 27.85 -64.59 -15.15
CA ASN A 2 27.29 -65.95 -14.95
C ASN A 2 26.70 -66.12 -13.54
N ASP A 3 26.06 -65.06 -13.01
CA ASP A 3 25.43 -65.10 -11.69
C ASP A 3 23.96 -65.52 -11.79
N LYS A 4 23.67 -66.73 -11.33
CA LYS A 4 22.32 -67.34 -11.30
C LYS A 4 21.31 -66.51 -10.48
N LYS A 5 21.77 -65.70 -9.53
CA LYS A 5 20.88 -64.84 -8.72
C LYS A 5 20.43 -63.61 -9.50
N TRP A 6 21.35 -62.98 -10.24
CA TRP A 6 21.01 -61.85 -11.10
C TRP A 6 20.08 -62.26 -12.24
N GLU A 7 20.32 -63.43 -12.83
CA GLU A 7 19.41 -64.00 -13.84
C GLU A 7 17.98 -64.15 -13.31
N ARG A 8 17.81 -64.56 -12.05
CA ARG A 8 16.49 -64.64 -11.41
C ARG A 8 15.85 -63.26 -11.25
N ILE A 9 16.62 -62.24 -10.89
CA ILE A 9 16.15 -60.85 -10.80
C ILE A 9 15.69 -60.33 -12.17
N LEU A 10 16.46 -60.61 -13.22
CA LEU A 10 16.08 -60.25 -14.60
C LEU A 10 14.83 -60.99 -15.06
N MET A 11 14.69 -62.29 -14.75
CA MET A 11 13.48 -63.06 -15.06
C MET A 11 12.25 -62.50 -14.35
N ASP A 12 12.39 -62.16 -13.06
CA ASP A 12 11.32 -61.52 -12.28
C ASP A 12 10.92 -60.17 -12.91
N TRP A 13 11.90 -59.38 -13.36
CA TRP A 13 11.64 -58.11 -14.07
C TRP A 13 10.91 -58.33 -15.40
N VAL A 14 11.41 -59.22 -16.27
CA VAL A 14 10.77 -59.55 -17.56
C VAL A 14 9.32 -60.01 -17.37
N ASN A 15 9.12 -60.96 -16.44
CA ASN A 15 7.80 -61.52 -16.17
C ASN A 15 6.85 -60.48 -15.54
N CYS A 16 7.39 -59.50 -14.81
CA CYS A 16 6.62 -58.39 -14.23
C CYS A 16 5.99 -57.50 -15.31
N LEU A 17 6.69 -57.29 -16.43
CA LEU A 17 6.24 -56.42 -17.52
C LEU A 17 5.14 -57.03 -18.40
N LYS A 18 4.92 -58.36 -18.34
CA LYS A 18 3.88 -59.08 -19.10
C LYS A 18 3.90 -58.84 -20.62
N LEU A 19 5.08 -58.56 -21.19
CA LEU A 19 5.27 -58.32 -22.63
C LEU A 19 5.40 -59.62 -23.46
N CYS A 20 5.64 -60.75 -22.81
CA CYS A 20 5.68 -62.09 -23.40
C CYS A 20 5.05 -63.13 -22.45
N LYS A 21 4.99 -64.39 -22.88
CA LYS A 21 4.62 -65.49 -21.97
C LYS A 21 5.66 -65.59 -20.85
N PRO A 22 5.28 -66.06 -19.64
CA PRO A 22 6.21 -66.16 -18.52
C PRO A 22 7.41 -67.03 -18.89
N ILE A 23 8.61 -66.49 -18.76
CA ILE A 23 9.86 -67.19 -19.04
C ILE A 23 10.33 -67.97 -17.80
N GLN A 24 10.96 -69.13 -18.02
CA GLN A 24 11.54 -69.96 -16.96
C GLN A 24 13.07 -69.91 -16.94
N LYS A 25 13.68 -69.58 -18.08
CA LYS A 25 15.11 -69.35 -18.24
C LYS A 25 15.36 -68.09 -19.07
N LEU A 26 16.50 -67.45 -18.85
CA LEU A 26 16.85 -66.26 -19.62
C LEU A 26 17.03 -66.58 -21.12
N ASP A 27 17.47 -67.79 -21.47
CA ASP A 27 17.56 -68.27 -22.85
C ASP A 27 16.21 -68.27 -23.60
N ASP A 28 15.08 -68.31 -22.90
CA ASP A 28 13.76 -68.24 -23.53
C ASP A 28 13.54 -66.89 -24.26
N LEU A 29 14.32 -65.85 -23.91
CA LEU A 29 14.31 -64.54 -24.59
C LEU A 29 14.93 -64.55 -26.00
N LYS A 30 15.64 -65.63 -26.36
CA LYS A 30 16.24 -65.78 -27.70
C LYS A 30 15.18 -65.94 -28.80
N ASP A 31 13.92 -66.20 -28.43
CA ASP A 31 12.78 -66.21 -29.35
C ASP A 31 12.46 -64.82 -29.94
N GLY A 32 13.03 -63.75 -29.38
CA GLY A 32 12.89 -62.37 -29.84
C GLY A 32 11.52 -61.74 -29.60
N VAL A 33 10.56 -62.46 -29.03
CA VAL A 33 9.18 -61.99 -28.84
C VAL A 33 9.13 -60.88 -27.80
N PHE A 34 9.84 -61.05 -26.68
CA PHE A 34 9.96 -60.03 -25.64
C PHE A 34 10.57 -58.74 -26.19
N PHE A 35 11.70 -58.83 -26.89
CA PHE A 35 12.41 -57.67 -27.42
C PHE A 35 11.61 -56.93 -28.49
N SER A 36 10.90 -57.65 -29.37
CA SER A 36 10.02 -57.03 -30.37
C SER A 36 8.86 -56.26 -29.73
N ASN A 37 8.24 -56.83 -28.69
CA ASN A 37 7.16 -56.16 -27.97
C ASN A 37 7.67 -54.99 -27.14
N LEU A 38 8.85 -55.11 -26.53
CA LEU A 38 9.50 -54.01 -25.81
C LEU A 38 9.86 -52.86 -26.78
N GLN A 39 10.36 -53.17 -27.97
CA GLN A 39 10.64 -52.18 -29.02
C GLN A 39 9.38 -51.40 -29.44
N LYS A 40 8.25 -52.09 -29.63
CA LYS A 40 6.94 -51.43 -29.92
C LYS A 40 6.50 -50.51 -28.80
N VAL A 41 6.82 -50.85 -27.55
CA VAL A 41 6.51 -50.01 -26.39
C VAL A 41 7.49 -48.85 -26.27
N ILE A 42 8.70 -48.91 -26.83
CA ILE A 42 9.73 -47.84 -26.77
C ILE A 42 9.65 -46.87 -27.98
N LYS A 43 9.33 -47.30 -29.20
CA LYS A 43 9.20 -46.40 -30.37
C LYS A 43 7.73 -46.10 -30.71
N LYS A 44 7.36 -44.81 -30.74
CA LYS A 44 5.96 -44.33 -30.89
C LYS A 44 5.53 -43.95 -32.33
N SER A 45 6.30 -44.31 -33.37
CA SER A 45 6.00 -43.89 -34.76
C SER A 45 6.39 -44.92 -35.82
N SER A 46 5.71 -44.82 -36.96
CA SER A 46 5.46 -45.77 -38.04
C SER A 46 6.63 -46.10 -38.98
N GLU A 47 7.82 -46.39 -38.48
CA GLU A 47 8.92 -46.96 -39.28
C GLU A 47 9.44 -48.23 -38.61
N ILE A 48 8.79 -49.36 -38.91
CA ILE A 48 9.21 -50.70 -38.50
C ILE A 48 9.85 -51.35 -39.73
N GLU A 49 11.06 -50.93 -40.09
CA GLU A 49 11.85 -51.59 -41.15
C GLU A 49 13.29 -51.93 -40.71
N SER A 50 13.59 -51.90 -39.40
CA SER A 50 14.86 -52.40 -38.87
C SER A 50 14.67 -53.65 -38.02
N ASP A 51 15.50 -54.67 -38.24
CA ASP A 51 15.56 -55.90 -37.42
C ASP A 51 15.68 -55.56 -35.92
N VAL A 52 15.06 -56.39 -35.06
CA VAL A 52 14.92 -56.16 -33.60
C VAL A 52 16.30 -55.93 -32.98
N LEU A 53 17.29 -56.73 -33.37
CA LEU A 53 18.68 -56.61 -32.93
C LEU A 53 19.33 -55.29 -33.34
N THR A 54 19.09 -54.85 -34.58
CA THR A 54 19.62 -53.57 -35.07
C THR A 54 19.05 -52.42 -34.24
N CYS A 55 17.77 -52.50 -33.85
CA CYS A 55 17.17 -51.50 -32.98
C CYS A 55 17.75 -51.53 -31.56
N LEU A 56 17.96 -52.71 -30.98
CA LEU A 56 18.54 -52.84 -29.65
C LEU A 56 19.98 -52.32 -29.61
N PHE A 57 20.82 -52.69 -30.57
CA PHE A 57 22.20 -52.21 -30.64
C PHE A 57 22.27 -50.71 -30.88
N ASN A 58 21.38 -50.13 -31.70
CA ASN A 58 21.31 -48.68 -31.85
C ASN A 58 20.96 -47.96 -30.54
N VAL A 59 20.01 -48.49 -29.75
CA VAL A 59 19.65 -47.91 -28.45
C VAL A 59 20.80 -48.04 -27.46
N LEU A 60 21.47 -49.20 -27.42
CA LEU A 60 22.60 -49.42 -26.51
C LEU A 60 23.81 -48.57 -26.91
N ASN A 61 24.15 -48.48 -28.20
CA ASN A 61 25.29 -47.68 -28.67
C ASN A 61 25.06 -46.16 -28.48
N GLN A 62 23.80 -45.71 -28.52
CA GLN A 62 23.48 -44.31 -28.26
C GLN A 62 23.62 -43.92 -26.79
N HIS A 63 23.24 -44.82 -25.86
CA HIS A 63 23.19 -44.52 -24.43
C HIS A 63 24.36 -45.09 -23.61
N TYR A 64 25.06 -46.10 -24.14
CA TYR A 64 26.20 -46.77 -23.52
C TYR A 64 27.31 -47.00 -24.58
N PRO A 65 27.96 -45.94 -25.08
CA PRO A 65 28.92 -46.03 -26.18
C PRO A 65 30.19 -46.84 -25.84
N ASP A 66 30.52 -46.97 -24.55
CA ASP A 66 31.69 -47.71 -24.06
C ASP A 66 31.42 -49.22 -23.85
N PHE A 67 30.18 -49.67 -24.09
CA PHE A 67 29.77 -51.07 -23.95
C PHE A 67 29.94 -51.80 -25.28
N VAL A 68 30.86 -52.77 -25.35
CA VAL A 68 31.21 -53.49 -26.59
C VAL A 68 30.66 -54.92 -26.57
N ILE A 69 29.83 -55.27 -27.55
CA ILE A 69 29.35 -56.65 -27.74
C ILE A 69 30.30 -57.35 -28.70
N LYS A 70 30.89 -58.49 -28.30
CA LYS A 70 32.04 -59.10 -28.98
C LYS A 70 31.78 -59.67 -30.40
N ASN A 71 30.61 -59.46 -31.01
CA ASN A 71 30.29 -59.87 -32.38
C ASN A 71 29.17 -58.98 -32.96
N GLU A 72 29.50 -57.80 -33.52
CA GLU A 72 28.49 -56.85 -34.00
C GLU A 72 27.95 -57.13 -35.42
N SER A 73 28.60 -57.95 -36.25
CA SER A 73 28.34 -57.89 -37.70
C SER A 73 27.40 -58.92 -38.31
N HIS A 74 27.05 -60.07 -37.68
CA HIS A 74 25.99 -61.00 -38.16
C HIS A 74 25.56 -62.00 -37.06
N VAL A 75 24.94 -61.54 -35.98
CA VAL A 75 24.51 -62.41 -34.87
C VAL A 75 22.99 -62.45 -34.83
N HIS A 76 22.38 -63.62 -35.00
CA HIS A 76 20.97 -63.80 -34.66
C HIS A 76 20.82 -63.89 -33.14
N LEU A 77 19.65 -63.58 -32.58
CA LEU A 77 19.40 -63.63 -31.12
C LEU A 77 19.77 -65.00 -30.52
N SER A 78 19.66 -66.06 -31.31
CA SER A 78 20.04 -67.44 -30.99
C SER A 78 21.54 -67.64 -30.72
N ASP A 79 22.40 -66.80 -31.30
CA ASP A 79 23.86 -66.92 -31.27
C ASP A 79 24.49 -66.13 -30.11
N LEU A 80 23.68 -65.38 -29.35
CA LEU A 80 24.14 -64.63 -28.19
C LEU A 80 24.52 -65.56 -27.03
N SER A 81 25.67 -65.28 -26.41
CA SER A 81 26.06 -65.97 -25.18
C SER A 81 25.10 -65.59 -24.04
N GLN A 82 24.95 -66.48 -23.06
CA GLN A 82 24.12 -66.22 -21.87
C GLN A 82 24.58 -64.96 -21.10
N GLY A 83 25.89 -64.70 -21.11
CA GLY A 83 26.46 -63.49 -20.53
C GLY A 83 26.05 -62.22 -21.26
N ASP A 84 26.11 -62.22 -22.60
CA ASP A 84 25.72 -61.07 -23.42
C ASP A 84 24.21 -60.80 -23.29
N LEU A 85 23.39 -61.86 -23.26
CA LEU A 85 21.95 -61.74 -23.07
C LEU A 85 21.60 -61.12 -21.71
N SER A 86 22.31 -61.53 -20.65
CA SER A 86 22.16 -60.95 -19.31
C SER A 86 22.58 -59.48 -19.28
N SER A 87 23.70 -59.12 -19.90
CA SER A 87 24.17 -57.74 -19.98
C SER A 87 23.22 -56.84 -20.77
N ILE A 88 22.78 -57.28 -21.95
CA ILE A 88 21.80 -56.56 -22.79
C ILE A 88 20.50 -56.35 -22.01
N THR A 89 19.97 -57.39 -21.38
CA THR A 89 18.71 -57.31 -20.62
C THR A 89 18.84 -56.37 -19.42
N SER A 90 20.00 -56.36 -18.74
CA SER A 90 20.28 -55.47 -17.62
C SER A 90 20.34 -53.99 -18.05
N LEU A 91 21.00 -53.70 -19.17
CA LEU A 91 21.07 -52.35 -19.72
C LEU A 91 19.73 -51.87 -20.26
N LEU A 92 18.91 -52.77 -20.80
CA LEU A 92 17.54 -52.46 -21.22
C LEU A 92 16.61 -52.20 -20.03
N MET A 93 16.79 -52.92 -18.92
CA MET A 93 16.13 -52.59 -17.66
C MET A 93 16.49 -51.19 -17.18
N HIS A 94 17.78 -50.82 -17.18
CA HIS A 94 18.19 -49.45 -16.85
C HIS A 94 17.60 -48.43 -17.82
N TYR A 95 17.67 -48.70 -19.13
CA TYR A 95 17.13 -47.82 -20.16
C TYR A 95 15.64 -47.54 -19.98
N THR A 96 14.84 -48.58 -19.77
CA THR A 96 13.38 -48.45 -19.58
C THR A 96 12.98 -47.82 -18.25
N CYS A 97 13.84 -47.92 -17.22
CA CYS A 97 13.57 -47.34 -15.91
C CYS A 97 14.07 -45.90 -15.75
N ILE A 98 15.09 -45.49 -16.50
CA ILE A 98 15.77 -44.20 -16.34
C ILE A 98 15.63 -43.29 -17.56
N TYR A 99 15.86 -43.80 -18.77
CA TYR A 99 15.89 -42.99 -19.99
C TYR A 99 14.51 -42.90 -20.69
N ASP A 100 13.81 -44.03 -20.91
CA ASP A 100 12.45 -44.05 -21.51
C ASP A 100 11.40 -44.44 -20.45
N ARG A 101 11.19 -43.54 -19.50
CA ARG A 101 10.29 -43.71 -18.34
C ARG A 101 8.82 -43.69 -18.74
N ARG A 102 8.30 -44.85 -19.15
CA ARG A 102 6.86 -45.05 -19.38
C ARG A 102 6.22 -45.65 -18.15
N ASP A 103 5.16 -45.03 -17.66
CA ASP A 103 4.41 -45.53 -16.50
C ASP A 103 3.92 -46.98 -16.68
N VAL A 104 3.66 -47.40 -17.93
CA VAL A 104 3.28 -48.77 -18.29
C VAL A 104 4.40 -49.79 -17.98
N LEU A 105 5.68 -49.37 -18.05
CA LEU A 105 6.85 -50.19 -17.77
C LEU A 105 7.34 -50.06 -16.32
N THR A 106 7.17 -48.89 -15.69
CA THR A 106 7.70 -48.62 -14.35
C THR A 106 6.70 -48.89 -13.22
N SER A 107 5.40 -48.70 -13.45
CA SER A 107 4.35 -48.95 -12.44
C SER A 107 4.26 -50.42 -11.99
N PRO A 108 4.33 -51.42 -12.89
CA PRO A 108 4.31 -52.83 -12.48
C PRO A 108 5.47 -53.18 -11.54
N LEU A 109 6.64 -52.56 -11.73
CA LEU A 109 7.85 -52.85 -10.92
C LEU A 109 7.67 -52.45 -9.46
N CYS A 110 6.95 -51.36 -9.18
CA CYS A 110 6.68 -50.91 -7.81
C CYS A 110 5.66 -51.79 -7.08
N HIS A 111 4.71 -52.40 -7.81
CA HIS A 111 3.55 -53.06 -7.20
C HIS A 111 3.59 -54.59 -7.28
N ASN A 112 4.19 -55.17 -8.33
CA ASN A 112 4.12 -56.61 -8.62
C ASN A 112 5.45 -57.33 -8.41
N LEU A 113 6.56 -56.61 -8.30
CA LEU A 113 7.88 -57.19 -8.06
C LEU A 113 8.10 -57.46 -6.56
N ARG A 114 8.81 -58.53 -6.18
CA ARG A 114 9.09 -58.83 -4.75
C ARG A 114 10.01 -57.78 -4.15
N GLN A 115 9.85 -57.48 -2.86
CA GLN A 115 10.62 -56.42 -2.18
C GLN A 115 12.14 -56.62 -2.28
N VAL A 116 12.64 -57.85 -2.16
CA VAL A 116 14.07 -58.17 -2.34
C VAL A 116 14.55 -57.82 -3.75
N THR A 117 13.79 -58.23 -4.77
CA THR A 117 14.07 -57.91 -6.17
C THR A 117 13.98 -56.40 -6.43
N GLN A 118 13.02 -55.69 -5.80
CA GLN A 118 12.89 -54.23 -5.89
C GLN A 118 14.12 -53.50 -5.34
N VAL A 119 14.67 -53.94 -4.20
CA VAL A 119 15.90 -53.37 -3.62
C VAL A 119 17.10 -53.64 -4.52
N CYS A 120 17.22 -54.84 -5.09
CA CYS A 120 18.33 -55.16 -6.01
C CYS A 120 18.26 -54.33 -7.29
N VAL A 121 17.07 -54.17 -7.88
CA VAL A 121 16.87 -53.30 -9.05
C VAL A 121 17.16 -51.85 -8.67
N LYS A 122 16.73 -51.37 -7.50
CA LYS A 122 17.04 -50.02 -7.01
C LYS A 122 18.55 -49.77 -6.97
N ASN A 123 19.28 -50.62 -6.26
CA ASN A 123 20.73 -50.45 -6.09
C ASN A 123 21.46 -50.49 -7.44
N PHE A 124 20.99 -51.33 -8.37
CA PHE A 124 21.52 -51.40 -9.72
C PHE A 124 21.29 -50.11 -10.51
N LEU A 125 20.09 -49.54 -10.45
CA LEU A 125 19.76 -48.29 -11.13
C LEU A 125 20.59 -47.11 -10.60
N GLU A 126 20.77 -47.01 -9.27
CA GLU A 126 21.58 -45.96 -8.63
C GLU A 126 23.06 -46.11 -9.01
N LYS A 127 23.63 -47.32 -8.90
CA LYS A 127 25.04 -47.58 -9.18
C LYS A 127 25.42 -47.42 -10.66
N ILE A 128 24.54 -47.79 -11.60
CA ILE A 128 24.77 -47.49 -13.03
C ILE A 128 24.67 -46.00 -13.30
N GLN A 129 23.74 -45.28 -12.66
CA GLN A 129 23.59 -43.85 -12.87
C GLN A 129 24.81 -43.04 -12.39
N ASP A 130 25.45 -43.47 -11.30
CA ASP A 130 26.66 -42.85 -10.77
C ASP A 130 27.94 -43.23 -11.54
N CYS A 131 27.84 -44.20 -12.46
CA CYS A 131 28.95 -44.66 -13.28
C CYS A 131 29.10 -43.80 -14.55
N THR A 132 30.25 -43.13 -14.69
CA THR A 132 30.52 -42.23 -15.82
C THR A 132 30.85 -42.94 -17.13
N LYS A 133 31.30 -44.21 -17.09
CA LYS A 133 31.61 -45.04 -18.27
C LYS A 133 31.23 -46.51 -18.05
N VAL A 134 30.16 -46.96 -18.68
CA VAL A 134 29.66 -48.34 -18.53
C VAL A 134 30.40 -49.28 -19.49
N THR A 135 31.49 -49.89 -19.02
CA THR A 135 32.19 -50.97 -19.73
C THR A 135 31.66 -52.34 -19.30
N ASN A 136 31.98 -53.41 -20.06
CA ASN A 136 31.60 -54.78 -19.69
C ASN A 136 32.09 -55.20 -18.30
N GLU A 137 33.31 -54.79 -17.92
CA GLU A 137 33.90 -55.11 -16.62
C GLU A 137 33.18 -54.37 -15.49
N GLU A 138 32.81 -53.12 -15.73
CA GLU A 138 32.10 -52.31 -14.74
C GLU A 138 30.65 -52.79 -14.53
N LEU A 139 29.97 -53.19 -15.61
CA LEU A 139 28.63 -53.77 -15.52
C LEU A 139 28.62 -55.07 -14.69
N VAL A 140 29.65 -55.91 -14.84
CA VAL A 140 29.80 -57.13 -14.04
C VAL A 140 30.04 -56.79 -12.56
N ARG A 141 30.93 -55.84 -12.27
CA ARG A 141 31.20 -55.37 -10.89
C ARG A 141 29.96 -54.80 -10.20
N ILE A 142 29.18 -53.97 -10.91
CA ILE A 142 27.96 -53.38 -10.36
C ILE A 142 26.95 -54.46 -10.00
N VAL A 143 26.76 -55.45 -10.88
CA VAL A 143 25.80 -56.53 -10.62
C VAL A 143 26.22 -57.44 -9.48
N GLU A 144 27.49 -57.81 -9.39
CA GLU A 144 28.01 -58.61 -8.27
C GLU A 144 27.78 -57.88 -6.93
N SER A 145 28.05 -56.58 -6.89
CA SER A 145 27.81 -55.73 -5.71
C SER A 145 26.32 -55.64 -5.33
N CYS A 146 25.41 -55.54 -6.30
CA CYS A 146 23.96 -55.50 -6.04
C CYS A 146 23.42 -56.82 -5.46
N VAL A 147 23.97 -57.96 -5.90
CA VAL A 147 23.57 -59.28 -5.41
C VAL A 147 24.10 -59.55 -4.01
N GLU A 148 25.31 -59.10 -3.67
CA GLU A 148 25.90 -59.27 -2.34
C GLU A 148 25.20 -58.44 -1.26
N GLU A 149 24.81 -57.20 -1.57
CA GLU A 149 24.08 -56.32 -0.65
C GLU A 149 22.66 -56.83 -0.35
N GLY A 150 21.99 -57.46 -1.32
CA GLY A 150 20.65 -58.03 -1.13
C GLY A 150 20.60 -59.18 -0.11
N VAL A 151 21.71 -59.90 0.11
CA VAL A 151 21.79 -61.03 1.05
C VAL A 151 21.84 -60.57 2.52
N LYS A 152 22.36 -59.36 2.79
CA LYS A 152 22.43 -58.83 4.17
C LYS A 152 21.07 -58.42 4.74
N VAL A 153 20.08 -58.17 3.88
CA VAL A 153 18.73 -57.74 4.30
C VAL A 153 17.87 -58.91 4.79
N ASP A 154 18.10 -60.13 4.27
CA ASP A 154 17.22 -61.29 4.52
C ASP A 154 17.26 -61.78 5.99
N VAL A 155 18.36 -61.52 6.72
CA VAL A 155 18.52 -61.94 8.13
C VAL A 155 17.92 -60.91 9.10
N SER A 156 17.75 -59.65 8.69
CA SER A 156 17.34 -58.55 9.59
C SER A 156 15.83 -58.23 9.56
N SER A 157 15.08 -58.76 8.61
CA SER A 157 13.67 -58.39 8.38
C SER A 157 12.62 -59.09 9.26
N GLN A 158 13.02 -59.97 10.19
CA GLN A 158 12.05 -60.70 11.02
C GLN A 158 11.62 -59.99 12.32
N TRP A 159 12.25 -58.87 12.71
CA TRP A 159 12.04 -58.27 14.04
C TRP A 159 11.17 -57.00 14.10
N LEU A 160 10.67 -56.47 12.98
CA LEU A 160 9.90 -55.22 12.96
C LEU A 160 8.61 -55.29 12.13
N SER A 161 7.73 -56.23 12.47
CA SER A 161 6.30 -56.12 12.12
C SER A 161 5.48 -55.83 13.38
N VAL A 162 5.64 -54.60 13.90
CA VAL A 162 4.64 -54.02 14.81
C VAL A 162 3.62 -53.29 13.95
N ALA A 163 2.45 -53.89 13.82
CA ALA A 163 1.26 -53.25 13.31
C ALA A 163 0.91 -52.07 14.24
N ASN A 164 0.86 -50.85 13.67
CA ASN A 164 -0.06 -49.74 13.99
C ASN A 164 0.55 -48.38 13.62
N SER A 165 0.39 -47.97 12.35
CA SER A 165 0.28 -46.56 11.92
C SER A 165 -0.18 -46.49 10.45
N PRO A 166 -1.15 -45.63 10.09
CA PRO A 166 -1.63 -45.49 8.72
C PRO A 166 -0.76 -44.47 7.97
N LEU A 167 0.48 -44.82 7.67
CA LEU A 167 1.35 -44.05 6.78
C LEU A 167 2.09 -45.02 5.84
N SER A 168 1.54 -45.13 4.63
CA SER A 168 2.26 -45.41 3.39
C SER A 168 3.22 -46.61 3.38
N ARG A 169 2.73 -47.77 2.93
CA ARG A 169 3.58 -48.82 2.33
C ARG A 169 4.14 -48.29 0.99
N THR A 170 5.16 -47.44 1.03
CA THR A 170 5.86 -47.00 -0.19
C THR A 170 6.86 -48.05 -0.63
N SER A 171 6.78 -48.46 -1.90
CA SER A 171 7.75 -49.40 -2.51
C SER A 171 9.16 -48.77 -2.52
N PRO A 172 10.24 -49.53 -2.23
CA PRO A 172 11.62 -49.03 -2.34
C PRO A 172 11.96 -48.39 -3.70
N LEU A 173 11.32 -48.84 -4.79
CA LEU A 173 11.50 -48.30 -6.13
C LEU A 173 10.68 -47.02 -6.40
N GLN A 174 9.73 -46.69 -5.53
CA GLN A 174 8.76 -45.63 -5.76
C GLN A 174 9.39 -44.23 -5.78
N ASP A 175 10.52 -44.03 -5.10
CA ASP A 175 11.21 -42.73 -5.06
C ASP A 175 12.10 -42.46 -6.29
N ILE A 176 12.59 -43.52 -6.93
CA ILE A 176 13.40 -43.47 -8.16
C ILE A 176 12.51 -43.42 -9.40
N LEU A 177 11.46 -44.25 -9.42
CA LEU A 177 10.61 -44.46 -10.59
C LEU A 177 9.41 -43.49 -10.69
N LYS A 178 9.15 -42.65 -9.68
CA LYS A 178 8.15 -41.57 -9.79
C LYS A 178 8.60 -40.56 -10.85
N THR A 179 7.73 -40.34 -11.82
CA THR A 179 7.89 -39.33 -12.89
C THR A 179 8.17 -37.94 -12.29
N PRO A 180 9.09 -37.14 -12.91
CA PRO A 180 9.53 -35.84 -12.39
C PRO A 180 8.47 -34.74 -12.43
N THR A 181 7.21 -35.06 -12.73
CA THR A 181 6.10 -34.10 -12.73
C THR A 181 5.76 -33.62 -11.32
N THR A 182 5.88 -34.47 -10.29
CA THR A 182 5.56 -34.07 -8.90
C THR A 182 6.72 -33.36 -8.19
N LYS A 183 7.97 -33.65 -8.55
CA LYS A 183 9.14 -32.90 -8.07
C LYS A 183 9.27 -31.55 -8.79
N SER A 184 9.09 -31.50 -10.12
CA SER A 184 9.12 -30.24 -10.88
C SER A 184 7.98 -29.30 -10.51
N THR A 185 6.76 -29.78 -10.24
CA THR A 185 5.67 -28.87 -9.84
C THR A 185 5.93 -28.28 -8.45
N LYS A 186 6.42 -29.08 -7.49
CA LYS A 186 6.80 -28.56 -6.17
C LYS A 186 8.02 -27.64 -6.22
N LEU A 187 8.99 -27.91 -7.08
CA LEU A 187 10.18 -27.06 -7.24
C LEU A 187 9.83 -25.78 -7.99
N LEU A 188 8.95 -25.83 -9.01
CA LEU A 188 8.42 -24.67 -9.70
C LEU A 188 7.49 -23.84 -8.80
N GLU A 189 6.69 -24.46 -7.93
CA GLU A 189 5.93 -23.76 -6.90
C GLU A 189 6.86 -23.11 -5.88
N LYS A 190 7.91 -23.79 -5.45
CA LYS A 190 8.95 -23.22 -4.58
C LYS A 190 9.72 -22.10 -5.27
N ASP A 191 10.02 -22.20 -6.56
CA ASP A 191 10.69 -21.16 -7.35
C ASP A 191 9.77 -19.97 -7.60
N LYS A 192 8.47 -20.20 -7.84
CA LYS A 192 7.46 -19.13 -7.90
C LYS A 192 7.28 -18.45 -6.55
N GLU A 193 7.27 -19.23 -5.47
CA GLU A 193 7.23 -18.72 -4.10
C GLU A 193 8.48 -17.90 -3.78
N ILE A 194 9.67 -18.39 -4.14
CA ILE A 194 10.94 -17.67 -3.96
C ILE A 194 10.95 -16.40 -4.80
N THR A 195 10.46 -16.45 -6.04
CA THR A 195 10.39 -15.27 -6.91
C THR A 195 9.40 -14.25 -6.34
N ARG A 196 8.23 -14.70 -5.84
CA ARG A 196 7.26 -13.85 -5.16
C ARG A 196 7.83 -13.21 -3.91
N LEU A 197 8.46 -14.01 -3.04
CA LEU A 197 9.10 -13.51 -1.82
C LEU A 197 10.26 -12.55 -2.14
N LYS A 198 10.99 -12.76 -3.23
CA LYS A 198 12.02 -11.81 -3.70
C LYS A 198 11.41 -10.50 -4.16
N THR A 199 10.33 -10.53 -4.95
CA THR A 199 9.64 -9.30 -5.37
C THR A 199 8.98 -8.58 -4.20
N GLU A 200 8.43 -9.32 -3.23
CA GLU A 200 7.84 -8.75 -2.02
C GLU A 200 8.91 -8.16 -1.11
N LEU A 201 10.07 -8.81 -0.99
CA LEU A 201 11.23 -8.27 -0.28
C LEU A 201 11.78 -7.02 -0.96
N GLU A 202 11.87 -7.00 -2.30
CA GLU A 202 12.29 -5.83 -3.08
C GLU A 202 11.32 -4.66 -2.90
N LEU A 203 10.01 -4.91 -3.00
CA LEU A 203 8.99 -3.89 -2.71
C LEU A 203 9.04 -3.39 -1.27
N THR A 204 9.23 -4.29 -0.30
CA THR A 204 9.37 -3.91 1.12
C THR A 204 10.64 -3.08 1.33
N GLN A 205 11.72 -3.39 0.60
CA GLN A 205 12.98 -2.66 0.65
C GLN A 205 12.81 -1.25 0.05
N ASP A 206 12.13 -1.13 -1.10
CA ASP A 206 11.80 0.15 -1.72
C ASP A 206 10.88 0.99 -0.83
N GLU A 207 9.86 0.38 -0.22
CA GLU A 207 8.99 1.04 0.76
C GLU A 207 9.78 1.52 1.98
N LYS A 208 10.69 0.69 2.50
CA LYS A 208 11.58 1.07 3.59
C LYS A 208 12.46 2.25 3.20
N ASP A 209 13.08 2.22 2.02
CA ASP A 209 13.96 3.28 1.54
C ASP A 209 13.18 4.60 1.36
N ASN A 210 11.95 4.54 0.83
CA ASN A 210 11.04 5.70 0.75
C ASN A 210 10.67 6.24 2.14
N LEU A 211 10.35 5.37 3.10
CA LEU A 211 10.03 5.76 4.47
C LEU A 211 11.25 6.35 5.19
N GLU A 212 12.46 5.85 4.95
CA GLU A 212 13.70 6.43 5.46
C GLU A 212 13.97 7.83 4.86
N GLU A 213 13.68 8.03 3.57
CA GLU A 213 13.78 9.35 2.93
C GLU A 213 12.74 10.33 3.48
N ASP A 214 11.48 9.91 3.63
CA ASP A 214 10.40 10.71 4.22
C ASP A 214 10.72 11.08 5.68
N LEU A 215 11.24 10.12 6.46
CA LEU A 215 11.67 10.37 7.83
C LEU A 215 12.79 11.42 7.87
N LYS A 216 13.76 11.34 6.94
CA LYS A 216 14.83 12.33 6.83
C LYS A 216 14.30 13.72 6.46
N LEU A 217 13.35 13.80 5.52
CA LEU A 217 12.67 15.05 5.15
C LEU A 217 11.89 15.64 6.33
N GLN A 218 11.19 14.81 7.09
CA GLN A 218 10.48 15.23 8.31
C GLN A 218 11.45 15.73 9.39
N ILE A 219 12.58 15.04 9.62
CA ILE A 219 13.61 15.50 10.56
C ILE A 219 14.16 16.87 10.14
N GLU A 220 14.37 17.10 8.85
CA GLU A 220 14.88 18.38 8.34
C GLU A 220 13.82 19.49 8.36
N ALA A 221 12.53 19.16 8.18
CA ALA A 221 11.42 20.07 8.41
C ALA A 221 11.29 20.44 9.90
N ASN A 222 11.38 19.45 10.80
CA ASN A 222 11.35 19.67 12.24
C ASN A 222 12.52 20.55 12.70
N LYS A 223 13.74 20.32 12.21
CA LYS A 223 14.88 21.22 12.48
C LYS A 223 14.63 22.65 12.01
N ARG A 224 13.97 22.84 10.85
CA ARG A 224 13.61 24.17 10.35
C ARG A 224 12.56 24.84 11.22
N LEU A 225 11.52 24.10 11.61
CA LEU A 225 10.47 24.59 12.50
C LEU A 225 11.02 24.92 13.90
N GLU A 226 11.91 24.08 14.44
CA GLU A 226 12.58 24.32 15.71
C GLU A 226 13.46 25.58 15.67
N LYS A 227 14.16 25.81 14.55
CA LYS A 227 14.91 27.05 14.32
C LYS A 227 13.98 28.28 14.24
N GLN A 228 12.84 28.17 13.57
CA GLN A 228 11.85 29.25 13.50
C GLN A 228 11.20 29.50 14.86
N LEU A 229 10.88 28.44 15.62
CA LEU A 229 10.34 28.51 16.97
C LEU A 229 11.33 29.24 17.87
N ASN A 230 12.61 28.87 17.84
CA ASN A 230 13.65 29.55 18.61
C ASN A 230 13.80 31.03 18.24
N GLN A 231 13.71 31.36 16.94
CA GLN A 231 13.71 32.76 16.49
C GLN A 231 12.49 33.53 17.00
N LYS A 232 11.29 32.95 16.92
CA LYS A 232 10.06 33.58 17.39
C LYS A 232 10.00 33.69 18.91
N THR A 233 10.51 32.70 19.64
CA THR A 233 10.66 32.75 21.10
C THR A 233 11.62 33.86 21.51
N ALA A 234 12.75 34.04 20.81
CA ALA A 234 13.66 35.15 21.05
C ALA A 234 13.01 36.52 20.75
N GLU A 235 12.23 36.60 19.66
CA GLU A 235 11.49 37.81 19.28
C GLU A 235 10.37 38.15 20.28
N ILE A 236 9.62 37.15 20.76
CA ILE A 236 8.62 37.30 21.82
C ILE A 236 9.27 37.80 23.11
N SER A 237 10.40 37.22 23.53
CA SER A 237 11.14 37.69 24.70
C SER A 237 11.61 39.14 24.53
N ARG A 238 12.06 39.53 23.33
CA ARG A 238 12.41 40.92 23.01
C ARG A 238 11.20 41.85 23.11
N LEU A 239 10.07 41.50 22.49
CA LEU A 239 8.85 42.29 22.50
C LEU A 239 8.23 42.38 23.90
N ARG A 240 8.30 41.30 24.71
CA ARG A 240 7.90 41.32 26.13
C ARG A 240 8.73 42.30 26.93
N ASN A 241 10.06 42.33 26.71
CA ASN A 241 10.94 43.31 27.35
C ASN A 241 10.64 44.74 26.89
N GLU A 242 10.26 44.93 25.63
CA GLU A 242 9.86 46.24 25.09
C GLU A 242 8.51 46.71 25.63
N ILE A 243 7.53 45.81 25.75
CA ILE A 243 6.23 46.09 26.39
C ILE A 243 6.43 46.45 27.86
N LEU A 244 7.23 45.69 28.61
CA LEU A 244 7.59 46.02 30.00
C LEU A 244 8.21 47.43 30.10
N ALA A 245 9.11 47.78 29.17
CA ALA A 245 9.71 49.11 29.12
C ALA A 245 8.75 50.24 28.72
N LEU A 246 7.66 49.93 28.00
CA LEU A 246 6.62 50.87 27.59
C LEU A 246 5.52 51.02 28.65
N GLU A 247 5.18 49.94 29.36
CA GLU A 247 4.30 49.92 30.53
C GLU A 247 4.90 50.72 31.68
N ASP A 248 6.22 50.67 31.87
CA ASP A 248 6.95 51.55 32.80
C ASP A 248 6.92 53.04 32.39
N ARG A 249 6.55 53.36 31.15
CA ARG A 249 6.57 54.73 30.60
C ARG A 249 5.20 55.41 30.48
N THR A 250 4.08 54.69 30.54
CA THR A 250 2.78 55.31 30.20
C THR A 250 1.58 54.79 31.02
N PRO A 251 0.93 55.62 31.85
CA PRO A 251 -0.26 55.25 32.62
C PRO A 251 -1.50 54.93 31.75
N PRO A 252 -2.46 54.13 32.26
CA PRO A 252 -3.37 53.28 31.47
C PRO A 252 -4.55 53.99 30.78
N HIS A 253 -4.61 55.33 30.77
CA HIS A 253 -5.83 56.03 30.34
C HIS A 253 -5.89 56.40 28.84
N TYR A 254 -4.91 56.01 28.03
CA TYR A 254 -4.80 56.36 26.60
C TYR A 254 -4.67 55.15 25.64
N GLN A 255 -5.26 54.00 25.96
CA GLN A 255 -5.26 52.87 25.01
C GLN A 255 -6.42 52.96 24.00
N ASP A 256 -6.03 53.21 22.75
CA ASP A 256 -6.85 53.27 21.54
C ASP A 256 -7.63 51.95 21.32
N LYS A 257 -8.80 52.03 20.68
CA LYS A 257 -9.73 50.89 20.50
C LYS A 257 -9.08 49.73 19.74
N ASP A 258 -8.27 50.05 18.74
CA ASP A 258 -7.56 49.08 17.90
C ASP A 258 -6.54 48.26 18.70
N SER A 259 -5.90 48.86 19.71
CA SER A 259 -4.96 48.16 20.58
C SER A 259 -5.65 47.06 21.40
N ARG A 260 -6.91 47.24 21.79
CA ARG A 260 -7.69 46.24 22.53
C ARG A 260 -8.16 45.10 21.63
N GLU A 261 -8.54 45.41 20.40
CA GLU A 261 -8.96 44.41 19.41
C GLU A 261 -7.78 43.50 19.01
N ILE A 262 -6.61 44.10 18.76
CA ILE A 262 -5.35 43.36 18.50
C ILE A 262 -4.99 42.48 19.69
N GLN A 263 -5.12 42.98 20.93
CA GLN A 263 -4.83 42.19 22.12
C GLN A 263 -5.79 40.99 22.26
N LYS A 264 -7.06 41.14 21.88
CA LYS A 264 -8.03 40.05 21.89
C LYS A 264 -7.68 38.97 20.87
N ILE A 265 -7.31 39.36 19.64
CA ILE A 265 -6.89 38.43 18.58
C ILE A 265 -5.63 37.67 19.00
N LEU A 266 -4.65 38.37 19.58
CA LEU A 266 -3.42 37.75 20.06
C LEU A 266 -3.69 36.76 21.21
N ARG A 267 -4.60 37.08 22.14
CA ARG A 267 -4.99 36.14 23.21
C ARG A 267 -5.64 34.88 22.67
N THR A 268 -6.59 35.00 21.73
CA THR A 268 -7.21 33.84 21.11
C THR A 268 -6.19 33.01 20.31
N LYS A 269 -5.21 33.67 19.68
CA LYS A 269 -4.13 32.96 18.99
C LYS A 269 -3.21 32.21 19.96
N VAL A 270 -2.87 32.82 21.10
CA VAL A 270 -2.11 32.17 22.18
C VAL A 270 -2.86 30.96 22.72
N GLU A 271 -4.15 31.10 23.05
CA GLU A 271 -4.99 29.99 23.53
C GLU A 271 -5.05 28.83 22.51
N SER A 272 -5.19 29.15 21.21
CA SER A 272 -5.18 28.12 20.16
C SER A 272 -3.84 27.39 20.04
N LEU A 273 -2.72 28.09 20.25
CA LEU A 273 -1.39 27.50 20.20
C LEU A 273 -1.11 26.67 21.45
N GLU A 274 -1.58 27.11 22.63
CA GLU A 274 -1.50 26.34 23.87
C GLU A 274 -2.28 25.04 23.79
N GLN A 275 -3.48 25.04 23.16
CA GLN A 275 -4.23 23.80 22.91
C GLN A 275 -3.50 22.84 21.97
N ILE A 276 -2.83 23.35 20.93
CA ILE A 276 -2.05 22.51 20.02
C ILE A 276 -0.84 21.92 20.75
N ILE A 277 -0.16 22.70 21.59
CA ILE A 277 0.96 22.21 22.40
C ILE A 277 0.48 21.12 23.36
N GLU A 278 -0.63 21.34 24.07
CA GLU A 278 -1.20 20.33 24.99
C GLU A 278 -1.57 19.03 24.26
N GLN A 279 -2.09 19.14 23.04
CA GLN A 279 -2.38 17.98 22.20
C GLN A 279 -1.10 17.24 21.78
N CYS A 280 -0.07 17.97 21.32
CA CYS A 280 1.23 17.37 20.97
C CYS A 280 1.92 16.73 22.19
N ASP A 281 1.78 17.31 23.38
CA ASP A 281 2.34 16.76 24.61
C ASP A 281 1.65 15.44 25.00
N LYS A 282 0.32 15.34 24.82
CA LYS A 282 -0.42 14.08 25.02
C LYS A 282 0.02 13.01 24.03
N GLU A 283 0.12 13.33 22.75
CA GLU A 283 0.57 12.40 21.71
C GLU A 283 2.02 11.94 21.97
N ASN A 284 2.91 12.83 22.39
CA ASN A 284 4.27 12.46 22.77
C ASN A 284 4.31 11.54 23.99
N GLN A 285 3.44 11.76 24.97
CA GLN A 285 3.35 10.89 26.14
C GLN A 285 2.85 9.49 25.76
N GLU A 286 1.83 9.39 24.91
CA GLU A 286 1.32 8.11 24.40
C GLU A 286 2.39 7.34 23.63
N LEU A 287 3.10 8.01 22.71
CA LEU A 287 4.23 7.41 21.97
C LEU A 287 5.37 6.97 22.89
N GLN A 288 5.62 7.71 23.97
CA GLN A 288 6.64 7.36 24.95
C GLN A 288 6.25 6.12 25.77
N GLU A 289 4.98 6.00 26.15
CA GLU A 289 4.44 4.82 26.82
C GLU A 289 4.47 3.59 25.91
N GLU A 290 4.07 3.73 24.63
CA GLU A 290 4.15 2.65 23.64
C GLU A 290 5.60 2.17 23.45
N ARG A 291 6.54 3.10 23.26
CA ARG A 291 7.97 2.79 23.17
C ARG A 291 8.50 2.04 24.40
N ASP A 292 8.04 2.40 25.60
CA ASP A 292 8.47 1.75 26.83
C ASP A 292 7.88 0.33 26.96
N VAL A 293 6.65 0.11 26.49
CA VAL A 293 6.02 -1.22 26.40
C VAL A 293 6.76 -2.11 25.40
N GLU A 294 7.05 -1.61 24.20
CA GLU A 294 7.81 -2.35 23.19
C GLU A 294 9.21 -2.71 23.69
N LYS A 295 9.89 -1.77 24.35
CA LYS A 295 11.22 -2.01 24.93
C LYS A 295 11.18 -3.07 26.03
N ALA A 296 10.10 -3.16 26.80
CA ALA A 296 9.90 -4.23 27.78
C ALA A 296 9.66 -5.58 27.10
N GLN A 297 8.90 -5.62 26.00
CA GLN A 297 8.67 -6.83 25.21
C GLN A 297 9.97 -7.35 24.58
N VAL A 298 10.79 -6.48 24.01
CA VAL A 298 12.11 -6.84 23.45
C VAL A 298 12.99 -7.46 24.52
N LYS A 299 13.10 -6.84 25.70
CA LYS A 299 13.88 -7.41 26.82
C LYS A 299 13.38 -8.78 27.27
N SER A 300 12.06 -8.99 27.27
CA SER A 300 11.47 -10.30 27.59
C SER A 300 11.85 -11.35 26.55
N LEU A 301 11.78 -11.02 25.26
CA LEU A 301 12.19 -11.91 24.18
C LEU A 301 13.69 -12.21 24.21
N GLU A 302 14.55 -11.21 24.45
CA GLU A 302 15.99 -11.40 24.62
C GLU A 302 16.31 -12.36 25.77
N SER A 303 15.62 -12.22 26.91
CA SER A 303 15.76 -13.12 28.05
C SER A 303 15.32 -14.55 27.71
N GLN A 304 14.26 -14.71 26.90
CA GLN A 304 13.83 -16.03 26.44
C GLN A 304 14.86 -16.64 25.49
N CYS A 305 15.37 -15.89 24.52
CA CYS A 305 16.41 -16.34 23.61
C CYS A 305 17.66 -16.82 24.36
N LYS A 306 18.09 -16.08 25.39
CA LYS A 306 19.22 -16.48 26.25
C LYS A 306 18.95 -17.81 26.97
N MET A 307 17.76 -17.99 27.53
CA MET A 307 17.36 -19.23 28.18
C MET A 307 17.35 -20.42 27.21
N TRP A 308 16.83 -20.23 25.99
CA TRP A 308 16.84 -21.26 24.95
C TRP A 308 18.25 -21.64 24.52
N LEU A 309 19.15 -20.65 24.39
CA LEU A 309 20.55 -20.88 24.08
C LEU A 309 21.26 -21.69 25.18
N GLU A 310 21.03 -21.37 26.45
CA GLU A 310 21.57 -22.13 27.58
C GLU A 310 21.08 -23.59 27.58
N LYS A 311 19.77 -23.81 27.35
CA LYS A 311 19.21 -25.16 27.21
C LYS A 311 19.76 -25.92 26.02
N PHE A 312 20.00 -25.23 24.90
CA PHE A 312 20.61 -25.83 23.73
C PHE A 312 22.03 -26.32 24.04
N ILE A 313 22.85 -25.48 24.66
CA ILE A 313 24.22 -25.82 25.07
C ILE A 313 24.21 -27.00 26.05
N GLU A 314 23.30 -27.02 27.03
CA GLU A 314 23.16 -28.13 27.98
C GLU A 314 22.80 -29.44 27.28
N THR A 315 21.88 -29.38 26.32
CA THR A 315 21.45 -30.56 25.54
C THR A 315 22.56 -31.08 24.64
N ASP A 316 23.32 -30.18 24.00
CA ASP A 316 24.45 -30.52 23.15
C ASP A 316 25.57 -31.19 23.95
N ASN A 317 25.92 -30.65 25.12
CA ASN A 317 26.87 -31.26 26.05
C ASN A 317 26.43 -32.66 26.50
N LYS A 318 25.13 -32.84 26.77
CA LYS A 318 24.57 -34.15 27.15
C LYS A 318 24.67 -35.15 25.99
N LEU A 319 24.42 -34.71 24.77
CA LEU A 319 24.56 -35.54 23.58
C LEU A 319 26.01 -35.96 23.37
N HIS A 320 26.95 -35.03 23.53
CA HIS A 320 28.37 -35.32 23.45
C HIS A 320 28.79 -36.40 24.47
N SER A 321 28.36 -36.26 25.73
CA SER A 321 28.64 -37.27 26.78
C SER A 321 28.05 -38.64 26.47
N LEU A 322 26.83 -38.70 25.91
CA LEU A 322 26.22 -39.97 25.49
C LEU A 322 26.97 -40.61 24.31
N ALA A 323 27.48 -39.79 23.38
CA ALA A 323 28.27 -40.27 22.26
C ALA A 323 29.59 -40.90 22.75
N GLU A 324 30.28 -40.27 23.70
CA GLU A 324 31.48 -40.84 24.33
C GLU A 324 31.19 -42.17 25.04
N GLN A 325 30.09 -42.25 25.80
CA GLN A 325 29.68 -43.50 26.47
C GLN A 325 29.37 -44.61 25.46
N SER A 326 28.73 -44.29 24.34
CA SER A 326 28.44 -45.26 23.28
C SER A 326 29.73 -45.84 22.70
N ILE A 327 30.73 -45.00 22.45
CA ILE A 327 32.05 -45.44 21.96
C ILE A 327 32.74 -46.33 22.99
N GLU A 328 32.67 -45.98 24.27
CA GLU A 328 33.25 -46.81 25.34
C GLU A 328 32.58 -48.19 25.43
N HIS A 329 31.25 -48.24 25.34
CA HIS A 329 30.50 -49.49 25.34
C HIS A 329 30.82 -50.37 24.13
N GLU A 330 30.98 -49.76 22.94
CA GLU A 330 31.39 -50.47 21.74
C GLU A 330 32.79 -51.09 21.90
N ASN A 331 33.74 -50.33 22.45
CA ASN A 331 35.09 -50.83 22.72
C ASN A 331 35.08 -52.00 23.73
N ARG A 332 34.25 -51.92 24.77
CA ARG A 332 34.06 -53.02 25.74
C ARG A 332 33.45 -54.25 25.07
N TYR A 333 32.49 -54.06 24.18
CA TYR A 333 31.86 -55.15 23.44
C TYR A 333 32.87 -55.86 22.53
N ILE A 334 33.68 -55.09 21.78
CA ILE A 334 34.75 -55.63 20.93
C ILE A 334 35.75 -56.43 21.78
N SER A 335 36.19 -55.90 22.92
CA SER A 335 37.11 -56.61 23.83
C SER A 335 36.52 -57.92 24.39
N LEU A 336 35.23 -57.93 24.73
CA LEU A 336 34.57 -59.15 25.19
C LEU A 336 34.45 -60.17 24.06
N ARG A 337 34.14 -59.71 22.85
CA ARG A 337 34.05 -60.56 21.65
C ARG A 337 35.40 -61.23 21.37
N THR A 338 36.50 -60.48 21.43
CA THR A 338 37.84 -61.06 21.25
C THR A 338 38.16 -62.12 22.29
N HIS A 339 37.79 -61.90 23.56
CA HIS A 339 37.98 -62.93 24.59
C HIS A 339 37.13 -64.18 24.37
N CYS A 340 35.89 -64.04 23.89
CA CYS A 340 35.06 -65.18 23.52
C CYS A 340 35.68 -65.97 22.36
N ASP A 341 36.17 -65.29 21.33
CA ASP A 341 36.80 -65.93 20.18
C ASP A 341 38.12 -66.64 20.60
N GLU A 342 38.89 -66.06 21.53
CA GLU A 342 40.08 -66.70 22.14
C GLU A 342 39.73 -67.97 22.93
N LEU A 343 38.67 -67.93 23.74
CA LEU A 343 38.21 -69.09 24.50
C LEU A 343 37.70 -70.20 23.57
N GLU A 344 37.01 -69.85 22.49
CA GLU A 344 36.55 -70.80 21.49
C GLU A 344 37.72 -71.45 20.76
N ALA A 345 38.77 -70.69 20.43
CA ALA A 345 40.02 -71.23 19.88
C ALA A 345 40.72 -72.19 20.85
N LEU A 346 40.81 -71.85 22.14
CA LEU A 346 41.39 -72.73 23.16
C LEU A 346 40.56 -74.03 23.35
N LEU A 347 39.24 -73.94 23.26
CA LEU A 347 38.37 -75.12 23.31
C LEU A 347 38.50 -75.99 22.06
N GLU A 348 38.77 -75.40 20.89
CA GLU A 348 39.07 -76.12 19.66
C GLU A 348 40.43 -76.81 19.74
N GLU A 349 41.44 -76.16 20.32
CA GLU A 349 42.76 -76.76 20.58
C GLU A 349 42.71 -77.92 21.58
N LEU A 350 41.85 -77.83 22.60
CA LEU A 350 41.62 -78.90 23.57
C LEU A 350 40.71 -80.03 23.05
N ARG A 351 40.09 -79.85 21.88
CA ARG A 351 39.30 -80.90 21.25
C ARG A 351 40.27 -81.97 20.75
N PRO A 352 40.18 -83.23 21.21
CA PRO A 352 41.03 -84.30 20.72
C PRO A 352 40.83 -84.41 19.20
N VAL A 353 41.90 -84.19 18.45
CA VAL A 353 41.93 -84.36 16.99
C VAL A 353 41.69 -85.84 16.70
N SER A 354 40.43 -86.21 16.48
CA SER A 354 40.06 -87.50 15.92
C SER A 354 40.42 -87.51 14.44
N HIS A 355 41.71 -87.66 14.15
CA HIS A 355 42.18 -88.08 12.85
C HIS A 355 42.60 -89.54 12.93
N ASN A 356 41.71 -90.39 12.41
CA ASN A 356 41.99 -91.70 11.83
C ASN A 356 43.07 -92.54 12.51
N GLU A 357 42.70 -93.34 13.51
CA GLU A 357 43.31 -94.65 13.70
C GLU A 357 42.24 -95.68 14.04
N SER A 358 41.81 -96.42 13.02
CA SER A 358 41.45 -97.83 13.22
C SER A 358 42.74 -98.56 13.60
N PHE A 359 42.99 -98.78 14.88
CA PHE A 359 44.04 -99.71 15.29
C PHE A 359 43.66 -100.44 16.58
N ILE A 360 43.01 -101.58 16.38
CA ILE A 360 43.23 -102.87 17.03
C ILE A 360 43.50 -102.81 18.55
N GLU A 361 42.40 -102.97 19.26
CA GLU A 361 42.20 -103.93 20.36
C GLU A 361 43.32 -104.99 20.56
N GLU A 362 43.76 -105.15 21.80
CA GLU A 362 44.68 -106.17 22.35
C GLU A 362 46.15 -105.79 22.55
N SER A 363 46.46 -105.42 23.80
CA SER A 363 47.58 -106.04 24.53
C SER A 363 47.23 -106.14 26.00
N PHE A 364 46.78 -107.34 26.37
CA PHE A 364 46.58 -107.78 27.74
C PHE A 364 47.90 -107.81 28.52
N GLN A 365 47.79 -107.46 29.81
CA GLN A 365 48.48 -108.05 30.96
C GLN A 365 49.99 -107.86 31.13
N GLY A 366 50.32 -107.19 32.24
CA GLY A 366 51.45 -107.61 33.07
C GLY A 366 52.22 -106.47 33.72
N THR A 367 51.76 -105.96 34.86
CA THR A 367 52.49 -106.12 36.14
C THR A 367 51.75 -105.47 37.29
N SER A 368 51.68 -106.25 38.35
CA SER A 368 51.02 -106.06 39.62
C SER A 368 51.48 -104.87 40.46
N ASN A 369 50.49 -104.25 41.12
CA ASN A 369 50.50 -103.66 42.46
C ASN A 369 51.17 -102.29 42.67
N LEU A 370 50.32 -101.27 42.92
CA LEU A 370 50.23 -100.59 44.22
C LEU A 370 48.96 -99.71 44.31
N ASN A 371 48.02 -100.12 45.18
CA ASN A 371 47.17 -99.32 46.09
C ASN A 371 46.52 -98.00 45.63
N ARG A 372 45.29 -97.62 45.98
CA ARG A 372 44.13 -98.15 46.73
C ARG A 372 43.13 -96.98 46.78
N ARG A 373 41.82 -97.29 46.77
CA ARG A 373 40.64 -96.40 46.93
C ARG A 373 40.36 -95.52 45.70
N SER A 374 39.23 -95.61 45.02
CA SER A 374 37.88 -95.66 45.58
C SER A 374 37.01 -96.74 44.95
N LYS A 375 36.25 -97.37 45.84
CA LYS A 375 35.27 -98.43 45.66
C LYS A 375 34.07 -97.95 44.84
N ASN A 376 33.67 -98.80 43.89
CA ASN A 376 32.30 -99.14 43.48
C ASN A 376 32.06 -98.93 42.00
N PHE A 377 32.57 -99.87 41.20
CA PHE A 377 31.87 -100.37 40.04
C PHE A 377 31.82 -101.89 40.20
N ASP A 378 30.62 -102.43 40.16
CA ASP A 378 30.30 -103.83 39.89
C ASP A 378 28.78 -103.88 39.59
N PRO A 379 28.28 -104.83 38.80
CA PRO A 379 28.59 -105.02 37.37
C PRO A 379 27.31 -105.29 36.53
N ALA A 380 27.46 -105.31 35.19
CA ALA A 380 26.55 -105.85 34.16
C ALA A 380 25.80 -104.83 33.26
N PRO A 381 25.84 -105.00 31.92
CA PRO A 381 25.04 -104.21 30.99
C PRO A 381 23.62 -104.80 30.95
N SER A 382 22.76 -104.36 31.88
CA SER A 382 21.44 -104.94 32.10
C SER A 382 20.43 -103.83 32.31
N CYS A 383 19.77 -103.35 31.25
CA CYS A 383 18.53 -102.53 31.20
C CYS A 383 18.36 -101.28 32.11
N GLU A 384 19.06 -101.15 33.23
CA GLU A 384 18.98 -100.08 34.23
C GLU A 384 19.69 -98.80 33.76
N ASP A 385 20.77 -98.88 32.98
CA ASP A 385 21.43 -97.69 32.40
C ASP A 385 20.54 -96.98 31.37
N LEU A 386 19.75 -97.73 30.59
CA LEU A 386 18.77 -97.12 29.68
C LEU A 386 17.60 -96.54 30.48
N ALA A 387 17.15 -97.21 31.55
CA ALA A 387 16.10 -96.70 32.41
C ALA A 387 16.54 -95.44 33.19
N HIS A 388 17.77 -95.40 33.71
CA HIS A 388 18.35 -94.22 34.36
C HIS A 388 18.62 -93.09 33.36
N SER A 389 19.13 -93.41 32.17
CA SER A 389 19.27 -92.40 31.10
C SER A 389 17.92 -91.87 30.62
N VAL A 390 16.87 -92.69 30.52
CA VAL A 390 15.52 -92.25 30.14
C VAL A 390 14.88 -91.43 31.26
N VAL A 391 15.06 -91.83 32.52
CA VAL A 391 14.60 -91.05 33.69
C VAL A 391 15.35 -89.73 33.78
N ASP A 392 16.67 -89.69 33.54
CA ASP A 392 17.47 -88.47 33.53
C ASP A 392 17.13 -87.57 32.35
N VAL A 393 16.84 -88.13 31.17
CA VAL A 393 16.35 -87.36 30.01
C VAL A 393 14.95 -86.81 30.30
N GLN A 394 14.03 -87.60 30.84
CA GLN A 394 12.70 -87.13 31.23
C GLN A 394 12.77 -86.09 32.35
N LEU A 395 13.67 -86.24 33.32
CA LEU A 395 13.90 -85.25 34.36
C LEU A 395 14.47 -83.96 33.77
N LYS A 396 15.41 -84.05 32.81
CA LYS A 396 15.94 -82.90 32.07
C LYS A 396 14.87 -82.24 31.21
N ASP A 397 14.00 -83.00 30.56
CA ASP A 397 12.91 -82.49 29.74
C ASP A 397 11.87 -81.78 30.62
N VAL A 398 11.52 -82.35 31.77
CA VAL A 398 10.63 -81.70 32.76
C VAL A 398 11.30 -80.48 33.38
N GLN A 399 12.60 -80.52 33.66
CA GLN A 399 13.34 -79.34 34.14
C GLN A 399 13.36 -78.25 33.08
N LYS A 400 13.58 -78.62 31.81
CA LYS A 400 13.55 -77.70 30.68
C LYS A 400 12.15 -77.10 30.50
N GLU A 401 11.10 -77.91 30.56
CA GLU A 401 9.72 -77.45 30.51
C GLU A 401 9.39 -76.52 31.69
N ASN A 402 9.87 -76.83 32.90
CA ASN A 402 9.69 -75.98 34.07
C ASN A 402 10.43 -74.64 33.93
N GLU A 403 11.65 -74.64 33.39
CA GLU A 403 12.38 -73.41 33.06
C GLU A 403 11.69 -72.62 31.93
N GLU A 404 11.17 -73.28 30.90
CA GLU A 404 10.37 -72.65 29.85
C GLU A 404 9.09 -72.02 30.42
N LEU A 405 8.40 -72.70 31.35
CA LEU A 405 7.23 -72.19 32.05
C LEU A 405 7.57 -71.02 32.98
N LYS A 406 8.70 -71.07 33.69
CA LYS A 406 9.19 -69.93 34.49
C LYS A 406 9.51 -68.73 33.62
N VAL A 407 10.17 -68.95 32.47
CA VAL A 407 10.44 -67.88 31.50
C VAL A 407 9.14 -67.31 30.94
N ALA A 408 8.16 -68.16 30.62
CA ALA A 408 6.84 -67.72 30.16
C ALA A 408 6.08 -66.94 31.25
N LEU A 409 6.14 -67.38 32.51
CA LEU A 409 5.54 -66.69 33.65
C LEU A 409 6.20 -65.32 33.89
N ASN A 410 7.53 -65.27 33.92
CA ASN A 410 8.27 -64.01 34.06
C ASN A 410 7.95 -63.04 32.92
N ARG A 411 7.85 -63.53 31.67
CA ARG A 411 7.41 -62.72 30.52
C ARG A 411 5.98 -62.21 30.70
N ALA A 412 5.06 -63.04 31.20
CA ALA A 412 3.69 -62.63 31.45
C ALA A 412 3.60 -61.58 32.57
N GLU A 413 4.39 -61.72 33.63
CA GLU A 413 4.49 -60.73 34.71
C GLU A 413 5.07 -59.40 34.22
N ASP A 414 6.12 -59.43 33.41
CA ASP A 414 6.72 -58.23 32.81
C ASP A 414 5.77 -57.54 31.84
N ASN A 415 5.02 -58.31 31.04
CA ASN A 415 3.98 -57.78 30.18
C ASN A 415 2.83 -57.15 31.00
N SER A 416 2.43 -57.77 32.11
CA SER A 416 1.43 -57.22 33.02
C SER A 416 1.90 -55.91 33.66
N LYS A 417 3.17 -55.83 34.09
CA LYS A 417 3.78 -54.59 34.59
C LYS A 417 3.80 -53.50 33.52
N LYS A 418 4.20 -53.81 32.28
CA LYS A 418 4.19 -52.87 31.14
C LYS A 418 2.79 -52.37 30.85
N LEU A 419 1.80 -53.26 30.74
CA LEU A 419 0.40 -52.88 30.51
C LEU A 419 -0.14 -51.96 31.62
N LYS A 420 0.22 -52.22 32.88
CA LYS A 420 -0.15 -51.35 33.99
C LYS A 420 0.50 -49.97 33.90
N GLN A 421 1.76 -49.90 33.46
CA GLN A 421 2.44 -48.62 33.20
C GLN A 421 1.80 -47.86 32.04
N ASP A 422 1.46 -48.54 30.95
CA ASP A 422 0.81 -47.93 29.78
C ASP A 422 -0.60 -47.44 30.12
N ALA A 423 -1.37 -48.21 30.90
CA ALA A 423 -2.68 -47.76 31.40
C ALA A 423 -2.56 -46.50 32.26
N ASN A 424 -1.56 -46.42 33.14
CA ASN A 424 -1.31 -45.22 33.95
C ASN A 424 -0.89 -44.02 33.08
N ARG A 425 -0.06 -44.22 32.04
CA ARG A 425 0.29 -43.16 31.09
C ARG A 425 -0.93 -42.65 30.34
N LEU A 426 -1.77 -43.54 29.82
CA LEU A 426 -3.00 -43.15 29.14
C LEU A 426 -3.95 -42.37 30.04
N LEU A 427 -4.04 -42.70 31.34
CA LEU A 427 -4.82 -41.93 32.30
C LEU A 427 -4.25 -40.52 32.53
N GLN A 428 -2.92 -40.38 32.58
CA GLN A 428 -2.26 -39.07 32.66
C GLN A 428 -2.50 -38.24 31.40
N ASP A 429 -2.34 -38.84 30.22
CA ASP A 429 -2.60 -38.19 28.94
C ASP A 429 -4.05 -37.72 28.83
N MET A 430 -5.00 -38.54 29.29
CA MET A 430 -6.43 -38.18 29.29
C MET A 430 -6.69 -36.95 30.17
N ASP A 431 -6.03 -36.82 31.33
CA ASP A 431 -6.19 -35.66 32.21
C ASP A 431 -5.56 -34.39 31.59
N VAL A 432 -4.38 -34.54 30.97
CA VAL A 432 -3.74 -33.45 30.21
C VAL A 432 -4.64 -32.97 29.09
N LEU A 433 -5.19 -33.88 28.27
CA LEU A 433 -6.10 -33.54 27.18
C LEU A 433 -7.37 -32.88 27.68
N LYS A 434 -7.90 -33.31 28.83
CA LYS A 434 -9.08 -32.69 29.46
C LYS A 434 -8.79 -31.26 29.90
N ASN A 435 -7.62 -31.00 30.46
CA ASN A 435 -7.18 -29.67 30.86
C ASN A 435 -6.92 -28.77 29.64
N GLN A 436 -6.28 -29.29 28.58
CA GLN A 436 -6.10 -28.57 27.32
C GLN A 436 -7.44 -28.19 26.68
N ARG A 437 -8.41 -29.11 26.65
CA ARG A 437 -9.77 -28.82 26.15
C ARG A 437 -10.44 -27.70 26.95
N LYS A 438 -10.24 -27.66 28.27
CA LYS A 438 -10.77 -26.58 29.12
C LYS A 438 -10.13 -25.24 28.76
N GLN A 439 -8.81 -25.19 28.63
CA GLN A 439 -8.08 -23.97 28.22
C GLN A 439 -8.51 -23.47 26.84
N TYR A 440 -8.64 -24.36 25.85
CA TYR A 440 -9.12 -23.97 24.52
C TYR A 440 -10.54 -23.41 24.56
N LYS A 441 -11.42 -23.96 25.40
CA LYS A 441 -12.77 -23.43 25.58
C LYS A 441 -12.78 -22.02 26.17
N GLU A 442 -11.96 -21.78 27.21
CA GLU A 442 -11.81 -20.47 27.84
C GLU A 442 -11.23 -19.44 26.86
N SER A 443 -10.20 -19.83 26.08
CA SER A 443 -9.60 -18.97 25.05
C SER A 443 -10.57 -18.64 23.90
N LEU A 444 -11.42 -19.59 23.51
CA LEU A 444 -12.47 -19.37 22.52
C LEU A 444 -13.53 -18.38 23.03
N GLU A 445 -13.93 -18.50 24.29
CA GLU A 445 -14.88 -17.59 24.93
C GLU A 445 -14.30 -16.17 25.06
N GLU A 446 -13.02 -16.03 25.44
CA GLU A 446 -12.33 -14.75 25.47
C GLU A 446 -12.26 -14.10 24.08
N SER A 447 -11.96 -14.89 23.04
CA SER A 447 -11.90 -14.42 21.66
C SER A 447 -13.27 -14.00 21.13
N SER A 448 -14.33 -14.74 21.49
CA SER A 448 -15.72 -14.38 21.19
C SER A 448 -16.09 -13.03 21.81
N ASN A 449 -15.76 -12.84 23.09
CA ASN A 449 -16.01 -11.56 23.79
C ASN A 449 -15.25 -10.38 23.17
N LYS A 450 -14.04 -10.61 22.64
CA LYS A 450 -13.29 -9.59 21.89
C LYS A 450 -13.98 -9.25 20.58
N LEU A 451 -14.49 -10.24 19.84
CA LEU A 451 -15.26 -10.01 18.62
C LEU A 451 -16.53 -9.20 18.88
N ASP A 452 -17.27 -9.50 19.95
CA ASP A 452 -18.48 -8.76 20.31
C ASP A 452 -18.17 -7.29 20.63
N LYS A 453 -17.07 -7.03 21.35
CA LYS A 453 -16.60 -5.65 21.63
C LYS A 453 -16.21 -4.91 20.35
N ILE A 454 -15.53 -5.57 19.41
CA ILE A 454 -15.18 -4.98 18.11
C ILE A 454 -16.44 -4.68 17.31
N MET A 455 -17.41 -5.59 17.31
CA MET A 455 -18.67 -5.42 16.61
C MET A 455 -19.48 -4.24 17.16
N PHE A 456 -19.47 -4.05 18.49
CA PHE A 456 -20.08 -2.88 19.12
C PHE A 456 -19.41 -1.57 18.67
N LYS A 457 -18.07 -1.50 18.73
CA LYS A 457 -17.31 -0.33 18.25
C LYS A 457 -17.55 -0.04 16.76
N TYR A 458 -17.63 -1.08 15.93
CA TYR A 458 -17.93 -0.95 14.51
C TYR A 458 -19.32 -0.34 14.28
N ASN A 459 -20.32 -0.77 15.05
CA ASN A 459 -21.66 -0.20 14.96
C ASN A 459 -21.70 1.26 15.41
N GLU A 460 -21.01 1.63 16.49
CA GLU A 460 -20.87 3.03 16.92
C GLU A 460 -20.20 3.89 15.84
N LEU A 461 -19.10 3.39 15.25
CA LEU A 461 -18.40 4.10 14.19
C LEU A 461 -19.27 4.27 12.94
N LYS A 462 -20.06 3.25 12.60
CA LYS A 462 -21.02 3.31 11.50
C LYS A 462 -22.10 4.36 11.74
N GLU A 463 -22.65 4.45 12.95
CA GLU A 463 -23.63 5.49 13.28
C GLU A 463 -23.02 6.91 13.19
N ILE A 464 -21.77 7.09 13.62
CA ILE A 464 -21.05 8.36 13.49
C ILE A 464 -20.84 8.69 12.00
N PHE A 465 -20.44 7.71 11.20
CA PHE A 465 -20.25 7.89 9.76
C PHE A 465 -21.54 8.27 9.03
N ASP A 466 -22.66 7.65 9.39
CA ASP A 466 -23.98 7.96 8.83
C ASP A 466 -24.41 9.39 9.19
N LYS A 467 -24.15 9.85 10.42
CA LYS A 467 -24.38 11.25 10.84
C LYS A 467 -23.52 12.24 10.08
N LEU A 468 -22.21 11.98 9.97
CA LEU A 468 -21.27 12.82 9.21
C LEU A 468 -21.67 12.91 7.73
N SER A 469 -22.11 11.80 7.14
CA SER A 469 -22.58 11.77 5.75
C SER A 469 -23.82 12.64 5.55
N GLN A 470 -24.76 12.64 6.50
CA GLN A 470 -25.94 13.51 6.47
C GLN A 470 -25.56 14.99 6.64
N GLU A 471 -24.65 15.32 7.55
CA GLU A 471 -24.17 16.69 7.74
C GLU A 471 -23.45 17.21 6.49
N HIS A 472 -22.65 16.37 5.84
CA HIS A 472 -21.97 16.72 4.60
C HIS A 472 -22.96 17.04 3.47
N GLU A 473 -24.04 16.26 3.34
CA GLU A 473 -25.10 16.52 2.37
C GLU A 473 -25.81 17.87 2.63
N ILE A 474 -26.08 18.19 3.90
CA ILE A 474 -26.64 19.50 4.30
C ILE A 474 -25.68 20.65 3.92
N ILE A 475 -24.37 20.47 4.13
CA ILE A 475 -23.36 21.47 3.77
C ILE A 475 -23.33 21.70 2.25
N ILE A 476 -23.43 20.64 1.44
CA ILE A 476 -23.52 20.74 -0.03
C ILE A 476 -24.74 21.58 -0.42
N GLN A 477 -25.92 21.28 0.12
CA GLN A 477 -27.15 22.02 -0.17
C GLN A 477 -27.05 23.50 0.22
N ASN A 478 -26.45 23.79 1.38
CA ASN A 478 -26.22 25.18 1.81
C ASN A 478 -25.25 25.92 0.90
N LYS A 479 -24.19 25.26 0.43
CA LYS A 479 -23.24 25.82 -0.53
C LYS A 479 -23.92 26.16 -1.85
N GLU A 480 -24.76 25.27 -2.37
CA GLU A 480 -25.52 25.52 -3.60
C GLU A 480 -26.49 26.70 -3.44
N LYS A 481 -27.19 26.79 -2.31
CA LYS A 481 -28.06 27.92 -1.99
C LYS A 481 -27.29 29.25 -1.95
N LEU A 482 -26.13 29.27 -1.26
CA LEU A 482 -25.30 30.47 -1.15
C LEU A 482 -24.75 30.91 -2.50
N ASN A 483 -24.35 29.96 -3.36
CA ASN A 483 -23.91 30.26 -4.72
C ASN A 483 -25.02 30.92 -5.54
N LYS A 484 -26.26 30.44 -5.42
CA LYS A 484 -27.42 31.04 -6.08
C LYS A 484 -27.68 32.47 -5.58
N GLU A 485 -27.64 32.69 -4.27
CA GLU A 485 -27.77 34.02 -3.68
C GLU A 485 -26.66 34.97 -4.15
N LEU A 486 -25.44 34.47 -4.29
CA LEU A 486 -24.30 35.23 -4.81
C LEU A 486 -24.49 35.61 -6.29
N GLU A 487 -24.96 34.69 -7.13
CA GLU A 487 -25.30 34.98 -8.53
C GLU A 487 -26.39 36.06 -8.64
N GLU A 488 -27.45 35.95 -7.84
CA GLU A 488 -28.51 36.95 -7.77
C GLU A 488 -27.96 38.33 -7.35
N ALA A 489 -27.11 38.38 -6.33
CA ALA A 489 -26.45 39.62 -5.88
C ALA A 489 -25.56 40.23 -6.98
N LEU A 490 -24.78 39.41 -7.70
CA LEU A 490 -23.96 39.87 -8.83
C LEU A 490 -24.81 40.44 -9.97
N THR A 491 -25.92 39.80 -10.31
CA THR A 491 -26.83 40.34 -11.34
C THR A 491 -27.43 41.69 -10.92
N SER A 492 -27.79 41.84 -9.64
CA SER A 492 -28.28 43.09 -9.08
C SER A 492 -27.20 44.18 -9.11
N HIS A 493 -25.97 43.85 -8.71
CA HIS A 493 -24.84 44.78 -8.77
C HIS A 493 -24.57 45.29 -10.19
N ASN A 494 -24.62 44.40 -11.18
CA ASN A 494 -24.45 44.77 -12.59
C ASN A 494 -25.55 45.73 -13.08
N LYS A 495 -26.81 45.54 -12.63
CA LYS A 495 -27.89 46.49 -12.92
C LYS A 495 -27.63 47.87 -12.33
N VAL A 496 -27.14 47.92 -11.09
CA VAL A 496 -26.78 49.19 -10.41
C VAL A 496 -25.62 49.88 -11.14
N LEU A 497 -24.61 49.14 -11.61
CA LEU A 497 -23.53 49.70 -12.43
C LEU A 497 -24.06 50.32 -13.72
N MET A 498 -24.95 49.64 -14.44
CA MET A 498 -25.59 50.21 -15.63
C MET A 498 -26.40 51.47 -15.32
N MET A 499 -27.13 51.49 -14.21
CA MET A 499 -27.86 52.67 -13.76
C MET A 499 -26.91 53.83 -13.44
N LYS A 500 -25.80 53.57 -12.73
CA LYS A 500 -24.76 54.57 -12.45
C LYS A 500 -24.22 55.16 -13.75
N ASP A 501 -23.88 54.34 -14.74
CA ASP A 501 -23.35 54.82 -16.02
C ASP A 501 -24.37 55.69 -16.77
N ASN A 502 -25.66 55.34 -16.73
CA ASN A 502 -26.71 56.17 -17.30
C ASN A 502 -26.84 57.52 -16.58
N VAL A 503 -26.84 57.52 -15.25
CA VAL A 503 -26.89 58.76 -14.45
C VAL A 503 -25.65 59.63 -14.71
N CYS A 504 -24.46 59.04 -14.88
CA CYS A 504 -23.26 59.78 -15.25
C CYS A 504 -23.41 60.47 -16.61
N LYS A 505 -23.98 59.79 -17.62
CA LYS A 505 -24.28 60.39 -18.94
C LYS A 505 -25.30 61.52 -18.84
N GLU A 506 -26.38 61.32 -18.11
CA GLU A 506 -27.39 62.36 -17.88
C GLU A 506 -26.77 63.58 -17.19
N LEU A 507 -25.92 63.37 -16.19
CA LEU A 507 -25.23 64.45 -15.49
C LEU A 507 -24.25 65.21 -16.39
N GLU A 508 -23.59 64.55 -17.34
CA GLU A 508 -22.78 65.20 -18.37
C GLU A 508 -23.62 66.07 -19.31
N MET A 509 -24.79 65.59 -19.74
CA MET A 509 -25.71 66.38 -20.55
C MET A 509 -26.21 67.62 -19.79
N VAL A 510 -26.63 67.45 -18.53
CA VAL A 510 -27.07 68.59 -17.69
C VAL A 510 -25.93 69.59 -17.47
N LYS A 511 -24.69 69.14 -17.31
CA LYS A 511 -23.52 70.03 -17.23
C LYS A 511 -23.32 70.84 -18.51
N TYR A 512 -23.52 70.22 -19.68
CA TYR A 512 -23.45 70.89 -20.97
C TYR A 512 -24.57 71.93 -21.12
N GLU A 513 -25.81 71.56 -20.84
CA GLU A 513 -26.96 72.47 -20.87
C GLU A 513 -26.79 73.65 -19.90
N LYS A 514 -26.30 73.39 -18.68
CA LYS A 514 -25.98 74.45 -17.71
C LYS A 514 -24.95 75.42 -18.26
N ARG A 515 -23.92 74.94 -18.97
CA ARG A 515 -22.90 75.80 -19.60
C ARG A 515 -23.51 76.67 -20.68
N ASP A 516 -24.30 76.09 -21.58
CA ASP A 516 -25.01 76.80 -22.66
C ASP A 516 -25.95 77.89 -22.10
N VAL A 517 -26.73 77.56 -21.06
CA VAL A 517 -27.60 78.55 -20.38
C VAL A 517 -26.77 79.65 -19.72
N SER A 518 -25.64 79.30 -19.09
CA SER A 518 -24.76 80.30 -18.46
C SER A 518 -24.13 81.24 -19.49
N GLU A 519 -23.73 80.74 -20.66
CA GLU A 519 -23.22 81.56 -21.77
C GLU A 519 -24.31 82.48 -22.32
N LYS A 520 -25.52 81.96 -22.54
CA LYS A 520 -26.68 82.77 -22.96
C LYS A 520 -27.02 83.86 -21.93
N LEU A 521 -26.97 83.54 -20.64
CA LEU A 521 -27.23 84.50 -19.57
C LEU A 521 -26.17 85.61 -19.52
N ASP A 522 -24.90 85.30 -19.80
CA ASP A 522 -23.82 86.29 -19.90
C ASP A 522 -24.04 87.25 -21.08
N VAL A 523 -24.47 86.72 -22.24
CA VAL A 523 -24.86 87.54 -23.40
C VAL A 523 -26.01 88.48 -23.05
N VAL A 524 -27.10 87.95 -22.47
CA VAL A 524 -28.26 88.76 -22.06
C VAL A 524 -27.88 89.80 -21.01
N SER A 525 -27.00 89.46 -20.07
CA SER A 525 -26.52 90.42 -19.05
C SER A 525 -25.76 91.59 -19.69
N LYS A 526 -24.89 91.31 -20.68
CA LYS A 526 -24.19 92.34 -21.45
C LYS A 526 -25.15 93.20 -22.27
N GLU A 527 -26.14 92.60 -22.92
CA GLU A 527 -27.18 93.34 -23.64
C GLU A 527 -27.98 94.25 -22.70
N LEU A 528 -28.33 93.76 -21.51
CA LEU A 528 -29.01 94.54 -20.48
C LEU A 528 -28.16 95.70 -19.97
N GLU A 529 -26.84 95.52 -19.80
CA GLU A 529 -25.90 96.61 -19.47
C GLU A 529 -25.88 97.69 -20.55
N VAL A 530 -25.86 97.29 -21.83
CA VAL A 530 -25.93 98.24 -22.96
C VAL A 530 -27.25 99.02 -22.95
N VAL A 531 -28.38 98.34 -22.76
CA VAL A 531 -29.70 98.97 -22.70
C VAL A 531 -29.82 99.89 -21.49
N THR A 532 -29.33 99.48 -20.32
CA THR A 532 -29.36 100.33 -19.12
C THR A 532 -28.47 101.56 -19.28
N PHE A 533 -27.31 101.44 -19.91
CA PHE A 533 -26.47 102.60 -20.27
C PHE A 533 -27.17 103.53 -21.27
N ALA A 534 -27.80 102.98 -22.31
CA ALA A 534 -28.58 103.76 -23.27
C ALA A 534 -29.75 104.49 -22.61
N ASN A 535 -30.52 103.81 -21.75
CA ASN A 535 -31.61 104.41 -20.98
C ASN A 535 -31.10 105.52 -20.06
N LYS A 536 -29.94 105.34 -19.41
CA LYS A 536 -29.33 106.40 -18.60
C LYS A 536 -29.00 107.62 -19.45
N LYS A 537 -28.39 107.43 -20.62
CA LYS A 537 -28.08 108.51 -21.56
C LYS A 537 -29.34 109.24 -22.03
N ILE A 538 -30.39 108.50 -22.40
CA ILE A 538 -31.69 109.09 -22.78
C ILE A 538 -32.29 109.87 -21.61
N SER A 539 -32.21 109.36 -20.38
CA SER A 539 -32.69 110.06 -19.19
C SER A 539 -31.94 111.37 -18.96
N GLU A 540 -30.62 111.39 -19.16
CA GLU A 540 -29.79 112.60 -19.07
C GLU A 540 -30.16 113.62 -20.17
N GLU A 541 -30.34 113.16 -21.41
CA GLU A 541 -30.82 113.99 -22.53
C GLU A 541 -32.22 114.57 -22.26
N LEU A 542 -33.13 113.76 -21.71
CA LEU A 542 -34.47 114.20 -21.33
C LEU A 542 -34.44 115.27 -20.24
N GLU A 543 -33.56 115.17 -19.24
CA GLU A 543 -33.37 116.21 -18.23
C GLU A 543 -32.85 117.53 -18.83
N VAL A 544 -32.00 117.47 -19.85
CA VAL A 544 -31.55 118.67 -20.58
C VAL A 544 -32.74 119.33 -21.28
N VAL A 545 -33.54 118.56 -22.02
CA VAL A 545 -34.74 119.08 -22.71
C VAL A 545 -35.76 119.66 -21.72
N ILE A 546 -35.95 119.02 -20.56
CA ILE A 546 -36.82 119.55 -19.50
C ILE A 546 -36.31 120.91 -19.01
N ARG A 547 -35.00 121.08 -18.80
CA ARG A 547 -34.39 122.37 -18.41
C ARG A 547 -34.54 123.43 -19.51
N GLU A 548 -34.31 123.07 -20.77
CA GLU A 548 -34.51 123.98 -21.91
C GLU A 548 -35.97 124.43 -22.01
N LYS A 549 -36.92 123.50 -21.88
CA LYS A 549 -38.35 123.83 -21.84
C LYS A 549 -38.68 124.77 -20.69
N GLN A 550 -38.15 124.52 -19.50
CA GLN A 550 -38.34 125.41 -18.33
C GLN A 550 -37.80 126.82 -18.61
N GLN A 551 -36.62 126.92 -19.25
CA GLN A 551 -36.04 128.21 -19.63
C GLN A 551 -36.91 128.94 -20.67
N ILE A 552 -37.35 128.25 -21.73
CA ILE A 552 -38.24 128.81 -22.75
C ILE A 552 -39.54 129.31 -22.12
N CYS A 553 -40.14 128.55 -21.19
CA CYS A 553 -41.33 129.00 -20.47
C CYS A 553 -41.07 130.30 -19.68
N ALA A 554 -39.94 130.40 -18.99
CA ALA A 554 -39.57 131.63 -18.27
C ALA A 554 -39.35 132.82 -19.24
N ASP A 555 -38.72 132.59 -20.38
CA ASP A 555 -38.53 133.60 -21.42
C ASP A 555 -39.87 134.05 -22.03
N LEU A 556 -40.79 133.10 -22.28
CA LEU A 556 -42.16 133.38 -22.72
C LEU A 556 -42.94 134.19 -21.71
N GLU A 557 -42.84 133.87 -20.41
CA GLU A 557 -43.47 134.65 -19.35
C GLU A 557 -42.95 136.09 -19.31
N LYS A 558 -41.65 136.28 -19.56
CA LYS A 558 -41.03 137.61 -19.67
C LYS A 558 -41.56 138.39 -20.88
N GLU A 559 -41.61 137.76 -22.05
CA GLU A 559 -42.21 138.32 -23.28
C GLU A 559 -43.68 138.70 -23.08
N ILE A 560 -44.47 137.87 -22.40
CA ILE A 560 -45.87 138.18 -22.05
C ILE A 560 -45.94 139.44 -21.16
N CYS A 561 -45.02 139.58 -20.20
CA CYS A 561 -44.96 140.76 -19.33
C CYS A 561 -44.58 142.04 -20.10
N GLU A 562 -43.63 141.93 -21.02
CA GLU A 562 -43.23 143.03 -21.92
C GLU A 562 -44.37 143.42 -22.86
N ASN A 563 -45.05 142.44 -23.49
CA ASN A 563 -46.24 142.69 -24.29
C ASN A 563 -47.38 143.32 -23.48
N ARG A 564 -47.56 142.93 -22.22
CA ARG A 564 -48.54 143.58 -21.32
C ARG A 564 -48.20 145.06 -21.10
N LYS A 565 -46.93 145.39 -20.86
CA LYS A 565 -46.45 146.79 -20.78
C LYS A 565 -46.69 147.57 -22.08
N ILE A 566 -46.39 146.96 -23.23
CA ILE A 566 -46.66 147.59 -24.54
C ILE A 566 -48.16 147.84 -24.70
N SER A 567 -49.00 146.88 -24.34
CA SER A 567 -50.45 147.02 -24.41
C SER A 567 -50.97 148.13 -23.48
N GLU A 568 -50.43 148.26 -22.27
CA GLU A 568 -50.71 149.38 -21.36
C GLU A 568 -50.30 150.73 -21.97
N ASN A 569 -49.12 150.81 -22.60
CA ASN A 569 -48.66 152.00 -23.30
C ASN A 569 -49.58 152.37 -24.49
N ILE A 570 -50.09 151.38 -25.24
CA ILE A 570 -51.05 151.60 -26.33
C ILE A 570 -52.37 152.16 -25.80
N ILE A 571 -52.84 151.66 -24.65
CA ILE A 571 -54.04 152.19 -23.98
C ILE A 571 -53.82 153.66 -23.57
N ASP A 572 -52.66 154.00 -22.98
CA ASP A 572 -52.34 155.37 -22.58
C ASP A 572 -52.22 156.32 -23.78
N LEU A 573 -51.60 155.86 -24.88
CA LEU A 573 -51.54 156.62 -26.15
C LEU A 573 -52.93 156.81 -26.77
N SER A 574 -53.79 155.80 -26.72
CA SER A 574 -55.17 155.90 -27.22
C SER A 574 -55.98 156.91 -26.41
N LYS A 575 -55.75 157.00 -25.09
CA LYS A 575 -56.37 158.00 -24.23
C LYS A 575 -55.92 159.42 -24.59
N LYS A 576 -54.61 159.65 -24.75
CA LYS A 576 -54.04 160.93 -25.21
C LYS A 576 -54.55 161.34 -26.59
N LEU A 577 -54.72 160.39 -27.50
CA LEU A 577 -55.28 160.64 -28.84
C LEU A 577 -56.73 161.12 -28.74
N ASN A 578 -57.56 160.48 -27.91
CA ASN A 578 -58.95 160.91 -27.68
C ASN A 578 -59.05 162.30 -27.05
N GLU A 579 -58.18 162.63 -26.09
CA GLU A 579 -58.09 163.99 -25.51
C GLU A 579 -57.75 165.04 -26.57
N THR A 580 -56.88 164.70 -27.52
CA THR A 580 -56.52 165.58 -28.65
C THR A 580 -57.67 165.75 -29.65
N VAL A 581 -58.44 164.69 -29.90
CA VAL A 581 -59.62 164.73 -30.79
C VAL A 581 -60.73 165.59 -30.20
N GLU A 582 -60.99 165.52 -28.89
CA GLU A 582 -61.98 166.40 -28.24
C GLU A 582 -61.52 167.86 -28.21
N GLY A 583 -60.24 168.13 -27.95
CA GLY A 583 -59.69 169.49 -28.09
C GLY A 583 -59.87 170.06 -29.51
N LYS A 584 -59.84 169.21 -30.54
CA LYS A 584 -60.06 169.62 -31.93
C LYS A 584 -61.53 169.94 -32.25
N LYS A 585 -62.49 169.26 -31.61
CA LYS A 585 -63.93 169.57 -31.75
C LYS A 585 -64.27 170.92 -31.14
N GLU A 586 -63.65 171.26 -30.02
CA GLU A 586 -63.88 172.53 -29.32
C GLU A 586 -63.37 173.74 -30.12
N VAL A 587 -62.23 173.61 -30.80
CA VAL A 587 -61.72 174.61 -31.75
C VAL A 587 -62.63 174.76 -32.98
N SER A 588 -63.23 173.66 -33.45
CA SER A 588 -64.17 173.70 -34.59
C SER A 588 -65.45 174.46 -34.26
N ALA A 589 -65.97 174.33 -33.03
CA ALA A 589 -67.14 175.06 -32.55
C ALA A 589 -66.87 176.57 -32.43
N GLN A 590 -65.65 176.96 -32.02
CA GLN A 590 -65.23 178.36 -31.95
C GLN A 590 -65.15 179.02 -33.35
N LEU A 591 -64.75 178.27 -34.38
CA LEU A 591 -64.67 178.74 -35.76
C LEU A 591 -66.05 179.00 -36.39
N GLU A 592 -67.04 178.18 -36.04
CA GLU A 592 -68.42 178.33 -36.54
C GLU A 592 -69.09 179.60 -36.01
N ASN A 593 -68.78 179.97 -34.76
CA ASN A 593 -69.31 181.18 -34.11
C ASN A 593 -68.74 182.48 -34.74
N ILE A 594 -67.44 182.51 -35.06
CA ILE A 594 -66.78 183.63 -35.75
C ILE A 594 -67.36 183.84 -37.16
N THR A 595 -67.77 182.75 -37.82
CA THR A 595 -68.36 182.81 -39.17
C THR A 595 -69.75 183.47 -39.16
N LEU A 596 -70.50 183.32 -38.06
CA LEU A 596 -71.83 183.92 -37.89
C LEU A 596 -71.75 185.43 -37.61
N GLU A 597 -70.80 185.86 -36.76
CA GLU A 597 -70.56 187.28 -36.46
C GLU A 597 -70.14 188.07 -37.71
N ARG A 598 -69.34 187.47 -38.59
CA ARG A 598 -68.91 188.07 -39.86
C ARG A 598 -70.09 188.33 -40.83
N LYS A 599 -71.12 187.49 -40.79
CA LYS A 599 -72.33 187.63 -41.62
C LYS A 599 -73.20 188.82 -41.19
N GLN A 600 -73.32 189.05 -39.88
CA GLN A 600 -74.06 190.18 -39.32
C GLN A 600 -73.38 191.54 -39.58
N PHE A 601 -72.05 191.55 -39.73
CA PHE A 601 -71.30 192.77 -40.06
C PHE A 601 -71.46 193.19 -41.54
N SER A 602 -71.66 192.22 -42.44
CA SER A 602 -71.85 192.47 -43.88
C SER A 602 -73.18 193.17 -44.18
N GLU A 603 -74.27 192.78 -43.50
CA GLU A 603 -75.60 193.39 -43.71
C GLU A 603 -75.70 194.83 -43.18
N LYS A 604 -74.89 195.19 -42.19
CA LYS A 604 -74.80 196.58 -41.69
C LYS A 604 -74.02 197.50 -42.64
N PHE A 605 -73.10 196.96 -43.44
CA PHE A 605 -72.28 197.74 -44.38
C PHE A 605 -73.08 198.13 -45.66
N GLU A 606 -73.96 197.25 -46.14
CA GLU A 606 -74.80 197.51 -47.32
C GLU A 606 -75.78 198.69 -47.09
N LYS A 607 -76.27 198.86 -45.86
CA LYS A 607 -77.21 199.92 -45.46
C LYS A 607 -76.60 201.33 -45.46
N VAL A 608 -75.27 201.44 -45.27
CA VAL A 608 -74.55 202.71 -45.28
C VAL A 608 -74.13 203.12 -46.71
N SER A 609 -73.99 202.16 -47.62
CA SER A 609 -73.54 202.45 -48.99
C SER A 609 -74.64 202.98 -49.92
N GLN A 610 -75.93 202.85 -49.56
CA GLN A 610 -77.04 203.40 -50.35
C GLN A 610 -77.40 204.86 -50.01
N ASP A 611 -77.11 205.33 -48.80
CA ASP A 611 -77.41 206.72 -48.38
C ASP A 611 -76.45 207.78 -49.00
N LEU A 612 -75.36 207.36 -49.65
CA LEU A 612 -74.28 208.24 -50.13
C LEU A 612 -74.30 208.56 -51.63
N LYS A 613 -75.26 208.06 -52.44
CA LYS A 613 -75.15 208.13 -53.92
C LYS A 613 -76.16 208.95 -54.72
N LYS A 614 -77.09 209.73 -54.14
CA LYS A 614 -77.91 210.69 -54.93
C LYS A 614 -78.15 212.03 -54.24
N HIS A 615 -77.05 212.74 -53.96
CA HIS A 615 -77.04 214.17 -53.68
C HIS A 615 -76.23 214.99 -54.72
N HIS A 616 -75.99 214.48 -55.93
CA HIS A 616 -75.40 215.24 -57.07
C HIS A 616 -76.11 214.92 -58.39
N SER A 617 -77.35 215.43 -58.55
CA SER A 617 -77.75 216.42 -59.56
C SER A 617 -79.25 216.62 -59.51
#